data_AF-A0A450VX47-F1
#
_entry.id   AF-A0A450VX47-F1
#
_cell.length_a   1.000
_cell.length_b   1.000
_cell.length_c   1.000
_cell.angle_alpha   90.00
_cell.angle_beta   90.00
_cell.angle_gamma   90.00
#
_symmetry.space_group_name_H-M   'P 1'
#
loop_
_entity.id
_entity.type
_entity.pdbx_description
1 polymer ?
#
loop_
_entity_poly.entity_id
_entity_poly.type
_entity_poly.pdbx_seq_one_letter_code
_entity_poly.pdbx_strand_id
1 'polypeptide(L)'
;MNIILDTNVIVSGMRSRHGASNRLLRLLGQRNWHANLSVPLLLEYEEICKRIMPPLGISIDAIDEFLDYLCSVCEHRRIFYLWRPALPDADEAISCWSWPLKPMRSSSSASTRETFPVPKNSVYES
;
A
#
# COMPACT_ATOMS: atom_id res chain seq x y z
N MET A 1 14.71 -3.06 18.38
CA MET A 1 13.57 -2.63 17.54
C MET A 1 14.04 -2.59 16.10
N ASN A 2 13.31 -3.20 15.18
CA ASN A 2 13.65 -3.24 13.75
C ASN A 2 12.67 -2.34 12.99
N ILE A 3 13.18 -1.44 12.17
CA ILE A 3 12.36 -0.56 11.34
C ILE A 3 12.73 -0.67 9.87
N ILE A 4 11.78 -0.35 9.01
CA ILE A 4 11.97 -0.16 7.57
C ILE A 4 11.56 1.29 7.29
N LEU A 5 12.38 2.01 6.53
CA LEU A 5 12.06 3.38 6.17
C LEU A 5 11.09 3.37 4.98
N ASP A 6 10.07 4.23 5.02
CA ASP A 6 9.29 4.50 3.82
C ASP A 6 10.04 5.51 2.94
N THR A 7 9.82 5.45 1.63
CA THR A 7 10.33 6.40 0.66
C THR A 7 9.97 7.84 1.04
N ASN A 8 8.75 8.08 1.55
CA ASN A 8 8.33 9.40 1.99
C ASN A 8 9.18 9.96 3.14
N VAL A 9 9.66 9.09 4.04
CA VAL A 9 10.52 9.49 5.15
C VAL A 9 11.88 9.95 4.61
N ILE A 10 12.46 9.20 3.67
CA ILE A 10 13.70 9.59 2.99
C ILE A 10 13.52 10.91 2.25
N VAL A 11 12.49 11.00 1.41
CA VAL A 11 12.21 12.18 0.60
C VAL A 11 12.00 13.42 1.47
N SER A 12 11.17 13.31 2.51
CA SER A 12 10.91 14.43 3.43
C SER A 12 12.14 14.79 4.25
N GLY A 13 12.96 13.81 4.62
CA GLY A 13 14.18 14.01 5.40
C GLY A 13 15.28 14.70 4.61
N MET A 14 15.45 14.37 3.33
CA MET A 14 16.41 15.04 2.44
C MET A 14 15.97 16.46 2.07
N ARG A 15 14.65 16.71 1.96
CA ARG A 15 14.10 18.02 1.57
C ARG A 15 14.13 19.08 2.67
N SER A 16 14.07 18.68 3.95
CA SER A 16 13.94 19.64 5.06
C SER A 16 14.95 19.37 6.16
N ARG A 17 15.72 20.39 6.57
CA ARG A 17 16.72 20.27 7.65
C ARG A 17 16.13 20.26 9.07
N HIS A 18 14.87 20.68 9.23
CA HIS A 18 14.23 20.88 10.54
C HIS A 18 13.07 19.89 10.81
N GLY A 19 12.76 19.01 9.86
CA GLY A 19 11.65 18.06 9.99
C GLY A 19 11.99 16.84 10.85
N ALA A 20 10.95 16.19 11.40
CA ALA A 20 11.09 14.94 12.15
C ALA A 20 11.79 13.84 11.34
N SER A 21 11.51 13.74 10.03
CA SER A 21 12.16 12.77 9.14
C SER A 21 13.66 13.01 9.03
N ASN A 22 14.11 14.26 8.93
CA ASN A 22 15.55 14.57 8.91
C ASN A 22 16.21 14.24 10.24
N ARG A 23 15.52 14.53 11.36
CA ARG A 23 15.99 14.11 12.67
C ARG A 23 16.13 12.60 12.75
N LEU A 24 15.14 11.85 12.24
CA LEU A 24 15.21 10.38 12.18
C LEU A 24 16.40 9.89 11.35
N LEU A 25 16.63 10.45 10.16
CA LEU A 25 17.80 10.10 9.33
C LEU A 25 19.13 10.37 10.06
N ARG A 26 19.24 11.46 10.82
CA ARG A 26 20.44 11.75 11.65
C ARG A 26 20.63 10.81 12.83
N LEU A 27 19.58 10.10 13.26
CA LEU A 27 19.63 9.13 14.34
C LEU A 27 19.95 7.72 13.85
N LEU A 28 20.06 7.51 12.53
CA LEU A 28 20.49 6.23 11.95
C LEU A 28 21.89 5.85 12.47
N GLY A 29 22.12 4.55 12.61
CA GLY A 29 23.37 4.01 13.17
C GLY A 29 23.50 4.11 14.69
N GLN A 30 22.49 4.63 15.41
CA GLN A 30 22.47 4.56 16.86
C GLN A 30 22.10 3.17 17.36
N ARG A 31 22.70 2.73 18.47
CA ARG A 31 22.54 1.37 19.03
C ARG A 31 21.13 1.02 19.55
N ASN A 32 20.20 1.98 19.59
CA ASN A 32 18.89 1.78 20.22
C ASN A 32 17.85 1.13 19.28
N TRP A 33 18.11 1.10 17.97
CA TRP A 33 17.23 0.54 16.96
C TRP A 33 18.00 0.24 15.68
N HIS A 34 17.46 -0.63 14.82
CA HIS A 34 18.11 -1.06 13.59
C HIS A 34 17.20 -0.77 12.39
N ALA A 35 17.71 0.02 11.44
CA ALA A 35 17.10 0.15 10.12
C ALA A 35 17.44 -1.09 9.30
N ASN A 36 16.46 -1.63 8.58
CA ASN A 36 16.66 -2.78 7.70
C ASN A 36 16.63 -2.29 6.26
N LEU A 37 17.61 -2.74 5.48
CA LEU A 37 17.76 -2.39 4.08
C LEU A 37 17.89 -3.67 3.25
N SER A 38 17.29 -3.70 2.08
CA SER A 38 17.48 -4.76 1.11
C SER A 38 17.85 -4.14 -0.23
N VAL A 39 18.54 -4.90 -1.08
CA VAL A 39 18.91 -4.47 -2.44
C VAL A 39 17.72 -3.86 -3.22
N PRO A 40 16.54 -4.52 -3.32
CA PRO A 40 15.43 -3.94 -4.07
C PRO A 40 14.92 -2.61 -3.50
N LEU A 41 14.92 -2.46 -2.16
CA LEU A 41 14.57 -1.20 -1.48
C LEU A 41 15.57 -0.09 -1.79
N LEU A 42 16.87 -0.42 -1.79
CA LEU A 42 17.91 0.54 -2.13
C LEU A 42 17.75 1.05 -3.56
N LEU A 43 17.46 0.16 -4.51
CA LEU A 43 17.23 0.53 -5.92
C LEU A 43 15.97 1.40 -6.08
N GLU A 44 14.89 1.10 -5.33
CA GLU A 44 13.70 1.95 -5.31
C GLU A 44 14.04 3.37 -4.80
N TYR A 45 14.80 3.46 -3.71
CA TYR A 45 15.23 4.75 -3.17
C TYR A 45 16.10 5.52 -4.15
N GLU A 46 17.05 4.85 -4.80
CA GLU A 46 17.91 5.45 -5.82
C GLU A 46 17.08 6.05 -6.95
N GLU A 47 16.22 5.25 -7.57
CA GLU A 47 15.34 5.68 -8.66
C GLU A 47 14.46 6.87 -8.27
N ILE A 48 13.85 6.81 -7.08
CA ILE A 48 12.95 7.86 -6.62
C ILE A 48 13.72 9.14 -6.28
N CYS A 49 14.86 9.03 -5.59
CA CYS A 49 15.66 10.19 -5.20
C CYS A 49 16.27 10.87 -6.43
N LYS A 50 16.88 10.10 -7.35
CA LYS A 50 17.47 10.65 -8.58
C LYS A 50 16.43 11.31 -9.50
N ARG A 51 15.16 10.87 -9.43
CA ARG A 51 14.06 11.52 -10.14
C ARG A 51 13.57 12.82 -9.49
N ILE A 52 13.44 12.85 -8.16
CA ILE A 52 12.73 13.94 -7.45
C ILE A 52 13.67 15.05 -6.93
N MET A 53 14.90 14.70 -6.57
CA MET A 53 15.79 15.58 -5.82
C MET A 53 16.59 16.58 -6.68
N PRO A 54 17.06 16.26 -7.90
CA PRO A 54 17.79 17.22 -8.74
C PRO A 54 17.02 18.51 -9.05
N PRO A 55 15.71 18.48 -9.38
CA PRO A 55 14.91 19.71 -9.54
C PRO A 55 14.81 20.57 -8.27
N LEU A 56 15.09 20.00 -7.09
CA LEU A 56 15.08 20.69 -5.81
C LEU A 56 16.47 21.21 -5.40
N GLY A 57 17.47 21.09 -6.27
CA GLY A 57 18.83 21.59 -6.06
C GLY A 57 19.76 20.64 -5.29
N ILE A 58 19.38 19.38 -5.12
CA ILE A 58 20.24 18.34 -4.52
C ILE A 58 20.96 17.61 -5.65
N SER A 59 22.29 17.60 -5.63
CA SER A 59 23.09 16.93 -6.66
C SER A 59 22.94 15.41 -6.62
N ILE A 60 23.16 14.76 -7.76
CA ILE A 60 23.18 13.29 -7.86
C ILE A 60 24.26 12.71 -6.94
N ASP A 61 25.45 13.32 -6.89
CA ASP A 61 26.53 12.89 -6.00
C ASP A 61 26.12 12.90 -4.51
N ALA A 62 25.34 13.90 -4.08
CA ALA A 62 24.85 13.96 -2.71
C ALA A 62 23.78 12.90 -2.41
N ILE A 63 23.04 12.46 -3.44
CA ILE A 63 22.11 11.34 -3.33
C ILE A 63 22.91 10.04 -3.19
N ASP A 64 23.92 9.83 -4.03
CA ASP A 64 24.78 8.65 -3.98
C ASP A 64 25.51 8.55 -2.63
N GLU A 65 26.08 9.65 -2.13
CA GLU A 65 26.70 9.70 -0.80
C GLU A 65 25.73 9.34 0.32
N PHE A 66 24.46 9.78 0.22
CA PHE A 66 23.43 9.42 1.17
C PHE A 66 23.04 7.93 1.11
N LEU A 67 22.97 7.36 -0.09
CA LEU A 67 22.65 5.93 -0.29
C LEU A 67 23.80 5.04 0.21
N ASP A 68 25.04 5.45 -0.02
CA ASP A 68 26.23 4.79 0.52
C ASP A 68 26.23 4.84 2.06
N TYR A 69 25.86 6.00 2.63
CA TYR A 69 25.66 6.12 4.07
C TYR A 69 24.60 5.15 4.59
N LEU A 70 23.43 5.05 3.94
CA LEU A 70 22.40 4.08 4.31
C LEU A 70 22.93 2.64 4.29
N CYS A 71 23.69 2.28 3.24
CA CYS A 71 24.32 0.96 3.14
C CYS A 71 25.28 0.67 4.29
N SER A 72 25.99 1.69 4.79
CA SER A 72 26.94 1.55 5.89
C SER A 72 26.30 1.38 7.28
N VAL A 73 25.10 1.95 7.49
CA VAL A 73 24.45 1.99 8.82
C VAL A 73 23.26 1.06 8.99
N CYS A 74 22.69 0.54 7.90
CA CYS A 74 21.52 -0.34 7.95
C CYS A 74 21.92 -1.83 8.01
N GLU A 75 21.06 -2.63 8.65
CA GLU A 75 21.15 -4.09 8.64
C GLU A 75 20.63 -4.65 7.31
N HIS A 76 21.45 -5.46 6.64
CA HIS A 76 21.10 -5.96 5.31
C HIS A 76 20.20 -7.20 5.40
N ARG A 77 19.03 -7.13 4.78
CA ARG A 77 18.05 -8.20 4.72
C ARG A 77 17.98 -8.80 3.33
N ARG A 78 18.23 -10.11 3.27
CA ARG A 78 17.93 -10.90 2.08
C ARG A 78 16.44 -11.17 2.03
N ILE A 79 15.79 -10.71 0.97
CA ILE A 79 14.39 -10.99 0.69
C ILE A 79 14.35 -12.16 -0.28
N PHE A 80 13.56 -13.19 0.04
CA PHE A 80 13.24 -14.26 -0.87
C PHE A 80 11.88 -13.96 -1.48
N TYR A 81 11.86 -13.68 -2.78
CA TYR A 81 10.61 -13.51 -3.50
C TYR A 81 9.99 -14.89 -3.70
N LEU A 82 8.91 -15.16 -2.97
CA LEU A 82 7.99 -16.23 -3.37
C LEU A 82 7.31 -15.74 -4.65
N TRP A 83 7.63 -16.39 -5.76
CA TRP A 83 6.92 -16.20 -7.01
C TRP A 83 5.43 -16.41 -6.75
N ARG A 84 4.63 -15.34 -6.80
CA ARG A 84 3.17 -15.46 -6.84
C ARG A 84 2.83 -15.80 -8.29
N PRO A 85 2.41 -17.04 -8.62
CA PRO A 85 1.78 -17.28 -9.91
C PRO A 85 0.62 -16.28 -10.06
N ALA A 86 0.47 -15.73 -11.27
CA ALA A 86 -0.41 -14.63 -11.58
C ALA A 86 -1.75 -14.74 -10.85
N LEU A 87 -2.00 -13.81 -9.93
CA LEU A 87 -3.33 -13.61 -9.40
C LEU A 87 -4.16 -13.05 -10.57
N PRO A 88 -5.33 -13.60 -10.91
CA PRO A 88 -6.19 -13.00 -11.93
C PRO A 88 -6.47 -11.53 -11.57
N ASP A 89 -6.33 -10.63 -12.54
CA ASP A 89 -6.60 -9.21 -12.34
C ASP A 89 -8.03 -9.00 -11.82
N ALA A 90 -8.17 -8.16 -10.80
CA ALA A 90 -9.43 -7.88 -10.11
C ALA A 90 -10.41 -7.00 -10.94
N ASP A 91 -10.19 -6.84 -12.25
CA ASP A 91 -11.13 -6.16 -13.13
C ASP A 91 -12.40 -7.00 -13.39
N GLU A 92 -12.42 -8.28 -13.01
CA GLU A 92 -13.63 -9.11 -13.02
C GLU A 92 -14.38 -9.16 -11.67
N ALA A 93 -14.22 -8.13 -10.82
CA ALA A 93 -14.89 -8.07 -9.52
C ALA A 93 -15.77 -6.82 -9.30
N ILE A 94 -16.45 -6.30 -10.34
CA ILE A 94 -17.51 -5.28 -10.17
C ILE A 94 -18.87 -5.92 -9.81
N SER A 95 -18.91 -6.95 -8.97
CA SER A 95 -20.19 -7.43 -8.40
C SER A 95 -20.15 -7.82 -6.92
N CYS A 96 -18.97 -7.86 -6.29
CA CYS A 96 -18.84 -8.38 -4.92
C CYS A 96 -18.89 -7.31 -3.80
N TRP A 97 -19.23 -6.05 -4.11
CA TRP A 97 -19.49 -5.01 -3.10
C TRP A 97 -20.96 -4.92 -2.66
N SER A 98 -21.69 -6.05 -2.57
CA SER A 98 -22.97 -6.08 -1.84
C SER A 98 -22.76 -6.53 -0.39
N TRP A 99 -22.10 -5.65 0.39
CA TRP A 99 -22.16 -5.72 1.85
C TRP A 99 -23.63 -5.61 2.31
N PRO A 100 -24.11 -6.42 3.28
CA PRO A 100 -25.53 -6.47 3.59
C PRO A 100 -25.92 -5.28 4.47
N LEU A 101 -26.59 -4.29 3.90
CA LEU A 101 -27.49 -3.44 4.67
C LEU A 101 -28.70 -4.30 5.07
N LYS A 102 -28.65 -4.94 6.24
CA LYS A 102 -29.88 -5.40 6.91
C LYS A 102 -30.59 -4.16 7.48
N PRO A 103 -31.82 -3.83 7.06
CA PRO A 103 -32.60 -2.85 7.79
C PRO A 103 -33.08 -3.44 9.12
N MET A 104 -33.00 -2.59 10.14
CA MET A 104 -33.45 -2.85 11.51
C MET A 104 -34.96 -3.08 11.53
N ARG A 105 -35.40 -4.21 12.07
CA ARG A 105 -36.82 -4.60 12.15
C ARG A 105 -37.51 -3.74 13.22
N SER A 106 -38.43 -2.86 12.83
CA SER A 106 -39.45 -2.33 13.73
C SER A 106 -40.76 -3.08 13.50
N SER A 107 -41.19 -3.79 14.54
CA SER A 107 -42.49 -4.44 14.65
C SER A 107 -43.63 -3.41 14.72
N SER A 108 -44.67 -3.56 13.89
CA SER A 108 -46.06 -3.73 14.35
C SER A 108 -47.09 -3.84 13.23
N SER A 109 -47.96 -4.83 13.42
CA SER A 109 -49.38 -4.96 13.07
C SER A 109 -49.88 -4.84 11.61
N ALA A 110 -50.33 -6.01 11.15
CA ALA A 110 -51.69 -6.31 10.70
C ALA A 110 -52.09 -6.10 9.22
N SER A 111 -52.68 -7.19 8.71
CA SER A 111 -53.88 -7.24 7.86
C SER A 111 -53.70 -7.46 6.35
N THR A 112 -53.94 -8.73 5.96
CA THR A 112 -54.82 -9.15 4.85
C THR A 112 -54.30 -8.86 3.43
N ARG A 113 -54.11 -9.80 2.51
CA ARG A 113 -55.03 -10.82 2.01
C ARG A 113 -54.25 -11.69 1.01
N GLU A 114 -54.35 -13.01 1.11
CA GLU A 114 -53.82 -13.96 0.11
C GLU A 114 -54.66 -13.94 -1.16
N THR A 115 -54.01 -13.96 -2.33
CA THR A 115 -54.58 -14.48 -3.58
C THR A 115 -53.45 -14.96 -4.48
N PHE A 116 -53.29 -16.27 -4.58
CA PHE A 116 -52.46 -16.95 -5.59
C PHE A 116 -53.24 -17.10 -6.90
N PRO A 117 -52.67 -16.79 -8.08
CA PRO A 117 -53.17 -17.33 -9.34
C PRO A 117 -52.36 -18.55 -9.79
N VAL A 118 -53.12 -19.58 -10.17
CA VAL A 118 -52.74 -20.88 -10.75
C VAL A 118 -52.10 -20.72 -12.14
N PRO A 119 -51.14 -21.59 -12.55
CA PRO A 119 -50.47 -21.50 -13.85
C PRO A 119 -51.37 -21.95 -14.99
N LYS A 120 -51.26 -21.30 -16.17
CA LYS A 120 -51.81 -21.82 -17.44
C LYS A 120 -50.66 -22.33 -18.31
N ASN A 121 -50.71 -23.63 -18.63
CA ASN A 121 -49.88 -24.28 -19.65
C ASN A 121 -50.49 -24.14 -21.05
N SER A 122 -49.60 -24.03 -22.06
CA SER A 122 -49.68 -24.31 -23.52
C SER A 122 -50.89 -23.72 -24.30
N VAL A 123 -50.81 -23.37 -25.59
CA VAL A 123 -50.28 -24.04 -26.78
C VAL A 123 -50.18 -23.02 -27.96
N TYR A 124 -49.34 -23.36 -28.96
CA TYR A 124 -49.38 -23.06 -30.41
C TYR A 124 -48.38 -22.06 -31.03
N GLU A 125 -47.52 -22.67 -31.86
CA GLU A 125 -46.72 -22.14 -32.97
C GLU A 125 -47.51 -21.26 -33.95
N SER A 126 -46.82 -20.28 -34.53
CA SER A 126 -46.71 -19.98 -35.97
C SER A 126 -45.55 -19.03 -36.20
#